data_AF-A0A3D3EP02-F1
#
_entry.id   AF-A0A3D3EP02-F1
#
_cell.length_a   1.000
_cell.length_b   1.000
_cell.length_c   1.000
_cell.angle_alpha   90.00
_cell.angle_beta   90.00
_cell.angle_gamma   90.00
#
_symmetry.space_group_name_H-M   'P 1'
#
loop_
_entity.id
_entity.type
_entity.pdbx_description
1 polymer ?
#
loop_
_entity_poly.entity_id
_entity_poly.type
_entity_poly.pdbx_seq_one_letter_code
_entity_poly.pdbx_strand_id
1 'polypeptide(L)'
;MVYFLEQNNKKEMIMKRLLNYLIAFLPFLAAEGIQIATAGILAMVYYAVTGLQTGLEISSDVLYLISIVAEIVCGIVFAVWYLFLTQGKRKGKLANFLTFKHAALFLGLGIGSQFLTSGGMSLIQSFFPKVFSDYSEIMKMLTSGSLGMVLLFTVILAPVTEELIFRGIIYRFAGGDNYFLAANIFQAVLFGIYHGNIVQGIYAAGLGFLLGYTFHKYQTIAAPMLLHMMINASSVLLGIFPSNMAGIITITMLGGVLFIISLRYIIRDGYADGER
;
A
#
# COMPACT_ATOMS: atom_id res chain seq x y z
N MET A 1 -16.37 21.50 -40.20
CA MET A 1 -15.43 22.22 -39.31
C MET A 1 -15.63 21.83 -37.85
N VAL A 2 -16.84 21.93 -37.28
CA VAL A 2 -17.14 21.55 -35.87
C VAL A 2 -16.76 20.09 -35.53
N TYR A 3 -17.16 19.11 -36.35
CA TYR A 3 -16.79 17.70 -36.15
C TYR A 3 -15.26 17.44 -36.14
N PHE A 4 -14.51 18.16 -36.98
CA PHE A 4 -13.05 18.05 -37.03
C PHE A 4 -12.39 18.67 -35.78
N LEU A 5 -12.93 19.79 -35.29
CA LEU A 5 -12.47 20.43 -34.05
C LEU A 5 -12.77 19.57 -32.82
N GLU A 6 -13.95 18.91 -32.77
CA GLU A 6 -14.30 17.97 -31.71
C GLU A 6 -13.38 16.73 -31.69
N GLN A 7 -13.06 16.17 -32.86
CA GLN A 7 -12.13 15.04 -32.98
C GLN A 7 -10.71 15.41 -32.57
N ASN A 8 -10.24 16.61 -32.92
CA ASN A 8 -8.93 17.11 -32.50
C ASN A 8 -8.86 17.34 -30.99
N ASN A 9 -9.88 17.97 -30.39
CA ASN A 9 -9.96 18.15 -28.93
C ASN A 9 -9.99 16.81 -28.18
N LYS A 10 -10.69 15.80 -28.73
CA LYS A 10 -10.74 14.46 -28.15
C LYS A 10 -9.38 13.76 -28.20
N LYS A 11 -8.65 13.88 -29.31
CA LYS A 11 -7.30 13.34 -29.45
C LYS A 11 -6.30 14.00 -28.50
N GLU A 12 -6.33 15.33 -28.39
CA GLU A 12 -5.48 16.07 -27.44
C GLU A 12 -5.75 15.67 -25.99
N MET A 13 -7.03 15.53 -25.63
CA MET A 13 -7.42 15.05 -24.30
C MET A 13 -6.90 13.65 -24.01
N ILE A 14 -7.00 12.71 -24.96
CA ILE A 14 -6.47 11.34 -24.81
C ILE A 14 -4.95 11.37 -24.66
N MET A 15 -4.24 12.13 -25.51
CA MET A 15 -2.79 12.25 -25.45
C MET A 15 -2.32 12.80 -24.10
N LYS A 16 -2.98 13.84 -23.60
CA LYS A 16 -2.70 14.41 -22.27
C LYS A 16 -2.90 13.40 -21.14
N ARG A 17 -3.92 12.54 -21.24
CA ARG A 17 -4.16 11.46 -20.26
C ARG A 17 -3.08 10.38 -20.33
N LEU A 18 -2.69 9.94 -21.52
CA LEU A 18 -1.58 8.99 -21.67
C LEU A 18 -0.29 9.54 -21.09
N LEU A 19 0.01 10.82 -21.37
CA LEU A 19 1.17 11.50 -20.80
C LEU A 19 1.10 11.57 -19.28
N ASN A 20 -0.07 11.84 -18.69
CA ASN A 20 -0.26 11.82 -17.24
C ASN A 20 0.09 10.45 -16.63
N TYR A 21 -0.33 9.34 -17.24
CA TYR A 21 0.03 7.99 -16.76
C TYR A 21 1.51 7.67 -16.92
N LEU A 22 2.14 8.10 -18.01
CA LEU A 22 3.59 7.96 -18.21
C LEU A 22 4.37 8.75 -17.14
N ILE A 23 3.97 9.99 -16.87
CA ILE A 23 4.57 10.80 -15.81
C ILE A 23 4.30 10.19 -14.43
N ALA A 24 3.10 9.67 -14.20
CA ALA A 24 2.73 9.01 -12.95
C ALA A 24 3.48 7.69 -12.71
N PHE A 25 4.08 7.10 -13.74
CA PHE A 25 4.94 5.94 -13.62
C PHE A 25 6.38 6.29 -13.18
N LEU A 26 6.84 7.52 -13.42
CA LEU A 26 8.20 7.92 -13.01
C LEU A 26 8.43 7.87 -11.49
N PRO A 27 7.50 8.31 -10.62
CA PRO A 27 7.64 8.13 -9.17
C PRO A 27 7.73 6.65 -8.76
N PHE A 28 7.06 5.74 -9.48
CA PHE A 28 7.18 4.29 -9.21
C PHE A 28 8.63 3.82 -9.44
N LEU A 29 9.21 4.16 -10.60
CA LEU A 29 10.61 3.84 -10.92
C LEU A 29 11.58 4.52 -9.96
N ALA A 30 11.29 5.75 -9.52
CA ALA A 30 12.12 6.48 -8.57
C ALA A 30 12.10 5.81 -7.18
N ALA A 31 10.94 5.34 -6.70
CA ALA A 31 10.84 4.62 -5.44
C ALA A 31 11.67 3.33 -5.46
N GLU A 32 11.45 2.48 -6.46
CA GLU A 32 12.24 1.25 -6.68
C GLU A 32 13.74 1.56 -6.77
N GLY A 33 14.11 2.56 -7.58
CA GLY A 33 15.51 2.96 -7.76
C GLY A 33 16.18 3.43 -6.47
N ILE A 34 15.48 4.24 -5.66
CA ILE A 34 16.01 4.72 -4.37
C ILE A 34 16.20 3.57 -3.39
N GLN A 35 15.21 2.68 -3.29
CA GLN A 35 15.27 1.55 -2.36
C GLN A 35 16.38 0.56 -2.76
N ILE A 36 16.43 0.16 -4.03
CA ILE A 36 17.45 -0.76 -4.55
C ILE A 36 18.86 -0.16 -4.40
N ALA A 37 19.05 1.11 -4.80
CA ALA A 37 20.36 1.76 -4.69
C ALA A 37 20.81 1.86 -3.24
N THR A 38 19.92 2.30 -2.34
CA THR A 38 20.25 2.44 -0.91
C THR A 38 20.56 1.09 -0.28
N ALA A 39 19.71 0.09 -0.50
CA ALA A 39 19.91 -1.26 0.03
C ALA A 39 21.20 -1.89 -0.51
N GLY A 40 21.48 -1.74 -1.81
CA GLY A 40 22.69 -2.23 -2.45
C GLY A 40 23.96 -1.58 -1.90
N ILE A 41 23.96 -0.26 -1.70
CA ILE A 41 25.08 0.46 -1.07
C ILE A 41 25.33 -0.05 0.36
N LEU A 42 24.28 -0.16 1.16
CA LEU A 42 24.40 -0.64 2.54
C LEU A 42 24.89 -2.09 2.62
N ALA A 43 24.41 -2.96 1.73
CA ALA A 43 24.90 -4.33 1.64
C ALA A 43 26.39 -4.37 1.28
N MET A 44 26.84 -3.57 0.29
CA MET A 44 28.26 -3.47 -0.06
C MET A 44 29.11 -2.98 1.12
N VAL A 45 28.64 -1.96 1.84
CA VAL A 45 29.33 -1.45 3.04
C VAL A 45 29.41 -2.53 4.13
N TYR A 46 28.32 -3.26 4.36
CA TYR A 46 28.29 -4.36 5.33
C TYR A 46 29.32 -5.45 5.01
N TYR A 47 29.40 -5.90 3.75
CA TYR A 47 30.41 -6.86 3.31
C TYR A 47 31.84 -6.32 3.50
N ALA A 48 32.08 -5.06 3.14
CA ALA A 48 33.40 -4.44 3.26
C ALA A 48 33.86 -4.33 4.72
N VAL A 49 32.95 -4.00 5.65
CA VAL A 49 33.28 -3.82 7.08
C VAL A 49 33.45 -5.16 7.80
N THR A 50 32.61 -6.15 7.49
CA THR A 50 32.63 -7.45 8.18
C THR A 50 33.68 -8.40 7.63
N GLY A 51 34.19 -8.14 6.42
CA GLY A 51 35.05 -9.09 5.71
C GLY A 51 34.33 -10.38 5.32
N LEU A 52 32.98 -10.41 5.36
CA LEU A 52 32.22 -11.54 4.85
C LEU A 52 32.57 -11.75 3.38
N GLN A 53 32.93 -12.99 3.03
CA GLN A 53 33.08 -13.35 1.62
C GLN A 53 31.74 -13.15 0.90
N THR A 54 31.80 -12.58 -0.30
CA THR A 54 30.65 -12.50 -1.21
C THR A 54 30.08 -13.89 -1.43
N GLY A 55 28.83 -14.12 -0.98
CA GLY A 55 28.15 -15.43 -1.07
C GLY A 55 27.80 -16.07 0.28
N LEU A 56 28.27 -15.53 1.41
CA LEU A 56 27.75 -15.90 2.73
C LEU A 56 26.43 -15.17 3.01
N GLU A 57 25.45 -15.87 3.60
CA GLU A 57 24.13 -15.31 3.87
C GLU A 57 24.19 -14.19 4.93
N ILE A 58 23.58 -13.05 4.61
CA ILE A 58 23.35 -11.95 5.56
C ILE A 58 22.24 -12.39 6.52
N SER A 59 22.43 -12.15 7.82
CA SER A 59 21.38 -12.45 8.80
C SER A 59 20.11 -11.64 8.54
N SER A 60 18.95 -12.22 8.85
CA SER A 60 17.66 -11.56 8.60
C SER A 60 17.54 -10.20 9.30
N ASP A 61 18.05 -10.06 10.52
CA ASP A 61 18.04 -8.78 11.23
C ASP A 61 18.87 -7.69 10.52
N VAL A 62 19.99 -8.06 9.90
CA VAL A 62 20.79 -7.11 9.10
C VAL A 62 20.06 -6.75 7.82
N LEU A 63 19.41 -7.70 7.14
CA LEU A 63 18.56 -7.41 5.98
C LEU A 63 17.41 -6.47 6.34
N TYR A 64 16.77 -6.65 7.51
CA TYR A 64 15.76 -5.73 8.02
C TYR A 64 16.32 -4.35 8.30
N LEU A 65 17.50 -4.24 8.92
CA LEU A 65 18.13 -2.95 9.17
C LEU A 65 18.44 -2.22 7.85
N ILE A 66 18.97 -2.92 6.85
CA ILE A 66 19.20 -2.39 5.51
C ILE A 66 17.88 -1.89 4.90
N SER A 67 16.83 -2.71 4.98
CA SER A 67 15.51 -2.38 4.44
C SER A 67 14.89 -1.17 5.14
N ILE A 68 14.99 -1.09 6.47
CA ILE A 68 14.52 0.05 7.27
C ILE A 68 15.22 1.35 6.84
N VAL A 69 16.54 1.33 6.63
CA VAL A 69 17.27 2.53 6.19
C VAL A 69 16.86 2.93 4.77
N ALA A 70 16.75 1.96 3.86
CA ALA A 70 16.27 2.21 2.49
C ALA A 70 14.86 2.81 2.49
N GLU A 71 13.97 2.29 3.33
CA GLU A 71 12.60 2.76 3.49
C GLU A 71 12.53 4.19 4.05
N ILE A 72 13.35 4.51 5.06
CA ILE A 72 13.44 5.85 5.63
C ILE A 72 13.95 6.85 4.59
N VAL A 73 14.99 6.50 3.83
CA VAL A 73 15.54 7.38 2.77
C VAL A 73 14.48 7.65 1.71
N CYS A 74 13.81 6.59 1.22
CA CYS A 74 12.73 6.72 0.24
C CYS A 74 11.56 7.55 0.81
N GLY A 75 11.12 7.24 2.03
CA GLY A 75 10.05 7.95 2.73
C GLY A 75 10.33 9.43 2.90
N ILE A 76 11.56 9.83 3.26
CA ILE A 76 11.96 11.24 3.37
C ILE A 76 11.87 11.95 2.01
N VAL A 77 12.40 11.34 0.94
CA VAL A 77 12.35 11.92 -0.41
C VAL A 77 10.89 12.14 -0.84
N PHE A 78 10.04 11.14 -0.66
CA PHE A 78 8.63 11.21 -1.04
C PHE A 78 7.81 12.12 -0.11
N ALA A 79 8.14 12.22 1.17
CA ALA A 79 7.53 13.16 2.10
C ALA A 79 7.83 14.60 1.68
N VAL A 80 9.10 14.92 1.38
CA VAL A 80 9.51 16.24 0.90
C VAL A 80 8.80 16.57 -0.42
N TRP A 81 8.78 15.63 -1.37
CA TRP A 81 8.07 15.82 -2.64
C TRP A 81 6.57 16.07 -2.43
N TYR A 82 5.93 15.27 -1.57
CA TYR A 82 4.52 15.44 -1.23
C TYR A 82 4.22 16.79 -0.60
N LEU A 83 5.10 17.26 0.31
CA LEU A 83 4.96 18.57 0.94
C LEU A 83 5.01 19.67 -0.12
N PHE A 84 5.98 19.65 -1.03
CA PHE A 84 6.05 20.61 -2.15
C PHE A 84 4.81 20.59 -3.04
N LEU A 85 4.29 19.41 -3.41
CA LEU A 85 3.09 19.28 -4.25
C LEU A 85 1.79 19.73 -3.57
N THR A 86 1.79 19.82 -2.24
CA THR A 86 0.61 20.16 -1.44
C THR A 86 0.70 21.51 -0.76
N GLN A 87 1.78 22.28 -0.98
CA GLN A 87 1.86 23.67 -0.52
C GLN A 87 0.71 24.49 -1.11
N GLY A 88 0.06 25.29 -0.26
CA GLY A 88 -1.06 26.16 -0.66
C GLY A 88 -2.36 25.44 -1.03
N LYS A 89 -2.42 24.10 -1.01
CA LYS A 89 -3.67 23.36 -1.26
C LYS A 89 -4.50 23.23 0.01
N ARG A 90 -5.83 23.33 -0.15
CA ARG A 90 -6.78 23.04 0.93
C ARG A 90 -6.59 21.58 1.36
N LYS A 91 -6.24 21.36 2.63
CA LYS A 91 -6.13 20.03 3.22
C LYS A 91 -7.42 19.73 3.95
N GLY A 92 -7.91 18.49 3.87
CA GLY A 92 -8.90 18.02 4.83
C GLY A 92 -8.37 18.26 6.25
N LYS A 93 -9.20 18.78 7.15
CA LYS A 93 -8.76 19.09 8.52
C LYS A 93 -8.41 17.78 9.21
N LEU A 94 -7.12 17.51 9.41
CA LEU A 94 -6.64 16.27 10.04
C LEU A 94 -7.34 15.99 11.37
N ALA A 95 -7.59 17.02 12.18
CA ALA A 95 -8.32 16.91 13.44
C ALA A 95 -9.78 16.43 13.28
N ASN A 96 -10.43 16.75 12.15
CA ASN A 96 -11.79 16.28 11.87
C ASN A 96 -11.81 14.79 11.47
N PHE A 97 -10.69 14.27 10.99
CA PHE A 97 -10.54 12.86 10.62
C PHE A 97 -10.04 12.00 11.79
N LEU A 98 -9.12 12.51 12.61
CA LEU A 98 -8.56 11.76 13.74
C LEU A 98 -9.51 11.78 14.95
N THR A 99 -10.69 11.18 14.78
CA THR A 99 -11.67 10.98 15.84
C THR A 99 -11.68 9.52 16.31
N PHE A 100 -12.17 9.28 17.53
CA PHE A 100 -12.38 7.91 18.02
C PHE A 100 -13.29 7.09 17.09
N LYS A 101 -14.33 7.73 16.52
CA LYS A 101 -15.23 7.10 15.55
C LYS A 101 -14.45 6.59 14.34
N HIS A 102 -13.62 7.44 13.73
CA HIS A 102 -12.84 7.05 12.56
C HIS A 102 -11.80 5.99 12.91
N ALA A 103 -11.13 6.11 14.05
CA ALA A 103 -10.20 5.08 14.53
C ALA A 103 -10.88 3.71 14.68
N ALA A 104 -12.07 3.65 15.30
CA ALA A 104 -12.82 2.40 15.46
C ALA A 104 -13.29 1.81 14.12
N LEU A 105 -13.78 2.64 13.20
CA LEU A 105 -14.19 2.21 11.86
C LEU A 105 -13.01 1.68 11.04
N PHE A 106 -11.86 2.36 11.11
CA PHE A 106 -10.65 1.98 10.39
C PHE A 106 -10.00 0.73 11.00
N LEU A 107 -10.07 0.56 12.32
CA LEU A 107 -9.64 -0.68 12.98
C LEU A 107 -10.52 -1.86 12.53
N GLY A 108 -11.84 -1.70 12.55
CA GLY A 108 -12.77 -2.74 12.08
C GLY A 108 -12.57 -3.08 10.61
N LEU A 109 -12.34 -2.07 9.75
CA LEU A 109 -12.03 -2.30 8.34
C LEU A 109 -10.65 -2.93 8.16
N GLY A 110 -9.66 -2.57 8.97
CA GLY A 110 -8.31 -3.12 8.96
C GLY A 110 -8.30 -4.61 9.31
N ILE A 111 -8.91 -4.97 10.45
CA ILE A 111 -9.10 -6.37 10.87
C ILE A 111 -9.89 -7.13 9.80
N GLY A 112 -11.01 -6.55 9.35
CA GLY A 112 -11.85 -7.16 8.33
C GLY A 112 -11.09 -7.48 7.04
N SER A 113 -10.31 -6.50 6.54
CA SER A 113 -9.50 -6.64 5.34
C SER A 113 -8.42 -7.70 5.53
N GLN A 114 -7.67 -7.65 6.63
CA GLN A 114 -6.57 -8.58 6.91
C GLN A 114 -7.06 -10.02 7.02
N PHE A 115 -8.17 -10.25 7.72
CA PHE A 115 -8.73 -11.59 7.90
C PHE A 115 -9.33 -12.12 6.60
N LEU A 116 -10.02 -11.25 5.85
CA LEU A 116 -10.61 -11.62 4.57
C LEU A 116 -9.53 -11.98 3.55
N THR A 117 -8.45 -11.20 3.43
CA THR A 117 -7.35 -11.51 2.52
C THR A 117 -6.62 -12.77 2.95
N SER A 118 -6.21 -12.87 4.22
CA SER A 118 -5.44 -14.03 4.70
C SER A 118 -6.23 -15.34 4.60
N GLY A 119 -7.50 -15.32 5.03
CA GLY A 119 -8.39 -16.49 4.93
C GLY A 119 -8.70 -16.85 3.48
N GLY A 120 -9.03 -15.86 2.65
CA GLY A 120 -9.29 -16.05 1.23
C GLY A 120 -8.09 -16.64 0.49
N MET A 121 -6.88 -16.11 0.71
CA MET A 121 -5.66 -16.64 0.10
C MET A 121 -5.36 -18.07 0.58
N SER A 122 -5.60 -18.38 1.86
CA SER A 122 -5.45 -19.73 2.39
C SER A 122 -6.41 -20.74 1.75
N LEU A 123 -7.63 -20.34 1.43
CA LEU A 123 -8.59 -21.18 0.70
C LEU A 123 -8.18 -21.39 -0.76
N ILE A 124 -7.65 -20.34 -1.41
CA ILE A 124 -7.23 -20.39 -2.81
C ILE A 124 -5.93 -21.21 -2.99
N GLN A 125 -5.05 -21.23 -1.99
CA GLN A 125 -3.76 -21.90 -2.02
C GLN A 125 -3.84 -23.36 -2.53
N SER A 126 -4.86 -24.09 -2.10
CA SER A 126 -5.04 -25.52 -2.45
C SER A 126 -5.26 -25.74 -3.95
N PHE A 127 -5.73 -24.74 -4.68
CA PHE A 127 -5.97 -24.80 -6.12
C PHE A 127 -4.72 -24.43 -6.95
N PHE A 128 -3.76 -23.72 -6.35
CA PHE A 128 -2.58 -23.20 -7.05
C PHE A 128 -1.27 -23.44 -6.27
N PRO A 129 -0.96 -24.69 -5.86
CA PRO A 129 0.10 -24.99 -4.91
C PRO A 129 1.49 -24.48 -5.34
N LYS A 130 1.81 -24.55 -6.64
CA LYS A 130 3.09 -24.06 -7.17
C LYS A 130 3.25 -22.54 -7.08
N VAL A 131 2.17 -21.79 -7.33
CA VAL A 131 2.22 -20.31 -7.26
C VAL A 131 2.38 -19.86 -5.79
N PHE A 132 1.81 -20.63 -4.86
CA PHE A 132 1.87 -20.34 -3.44
C PHE A 132 3.14 -20.84 -2.74
N SER A 133 3.89 -21.80 -3.31
CA SER A 133 5.18 -22.20 -2.75
C SER A 133 6.18 -21.05 -2.77
N ASP A 134 6.30 -20.37 -3.91
CA ASP A 134 7.22 -19.24 -4.10
C ASP A 134 6.84 -18.08 -3.17
N TYR A 135 5.53 -17.81 -3.06
CA TYR A 135 5.01 -16.82 -2.11
C TYR A 135 5.34 -17.18 -0.66
N SER A 136 5.19 -18.45 -0.26
CA SER A 136 5.45 -18.90 1.11
C SER A 136 6.92 -18.75 1.50
N GLU A 137 7.84 -18.97 0.56
CA GLU A 137 9.27 -18.76 0.78
C GLU A 137 9.60 -17.28 0.98
N ILE A 138 9.05 -16.40 0.14
CA ILE A 138 9.17 -14.94 0.31
C ILE A 138 8.61 -14.51 1.66
N MET A 139 7.40 -14.96 2.02
CA MET A 139 6.78 -14.60 3.31
C MET A 139 7.59 -15.11 4.51
N LYS A 140 8.24 -16.27 4.40
CA LYS A 140 9.13 -16.79 5.44
C LYS A 140 10.36 -15.89 5.63
N MET A 141 10.95 -15.38 4.55
CA MET A 141 12.05 -14.41 4.62
C MET A 141 11.58 -13.06 5.18
N LEU A 142 10.40 -12.58 4.77
CA LEU A 142 9.76 -11.36 5.27
C LEU A 142 9.19 -11.48 6.68
N THR A 143 9.43 -12.60 7.37
CA THR A 143 9.01 -12.80 8.77
C THR A 143 10.11 -13.40 9.63
N SER A 144 11.32 -13.58 9.09
CA SER A 144 12.44 -14.22 9.81
C SER A 144 13.27 -13.27 10.67
N GLY A 145 13.02 -11.96 10.59
CA GLY A 145 13.64 -10.98 11.49
C GLY A 145 13.03 -10.97 12.88
N SER A 146 13.68 -10.27 13.81
CA SER A 146 13.13 -10.04 15.15
C SER A 146 11.75 -9.37 15.08
N LEU A 147 10.81 -9.81 15.93
CA LEU A 147 9.42 -9.35 15.91
C LEU A 147 9.31 -7.81 15.96
N GLY A 148 10.15 -7.15 16.77
CA GLY A 148 10.18 -5.69 16.86
C GLY A 148 10.55 -5.00 15.54
N MET A 149 11.55 -5.53 14.82
CA MET A 149 11.96 -4.99 13.51
C MET A 149 10.91 -5.24 12.44
N VAL A 150 10.35 -6.46 12.40
CA VAL A 150 9.29 -6.83 11.46
C VAL A 150 8.09 -5.91 11.65
N LEU A 151 7.62 -5.72 12.89
CA LEU A 151 6.49 -4.84 13.18
C LEU A 151 6.80 -3.37 12.88
N LEU A 152 7.97 -2.86 13.26
CA LEU A 152 8.35 -1.47 12.95
C LEU A 152 8.32 -1.22 11.43
N PHE A 153 8.91 -2.13 10.66
CA PHE A 153 8.95 -2.01 9.21
C PHE A 153 7.55 -2.14 8.60
N THR A 154 6.86 -3.25 8.85
CA THR A 154 5.60 -3.60 8.18
C THR A 154 4.41 -2.79 8.65
N VAL A 155 4.36 -2.38 9.93
CA VAL A 155 3.20 -1.66 10.48
C VAL A 155 3.36 -0.16 10.36
N ILE A 156 4.59 0.38 10.35
CA ILE A 156 4.81 1.83 10.41
C ILE A 156 5.52 2.33 9.15
N LEU A 157 6.75 1.89 8.92
CA LEU A 157 7.61 2.51 7.90
C LEU A 157 7.08 2.27 6.48
N ALA A 158 6.81 1.01 6.12
CA ALA A 158 6.31 0.65 4.80
C ALA A 158 4.96 1.33 4.50
N PRO A 159 3.93 1.26 5.37
CA PRO A 159 2.67 1.98 5.14
C PRO A 159 2.85 3.49 4.93
N VAL A 160 3.70 4.16 5.71
CA VAL A 160 3.92 5.61 5.56
C VAL A 160 4.51 5.92 4.19
N THR A 161 5.61 5.27 3.84
CA THR A 161 6.32 5.54 2.58
C THR A 161 5.50 5.12 1.38
N GLU A 162 4.87 3.95 1.40
CA GLU A 162 4.02 3.48 0.31
C GLU A 162 2.83 4.42 0.11
N GLU A 163 2.15 4.88 1.16
CA GLU A 163 1.07 5.85 0.97
C GLU A 163 1.57 7.18 0.38
N LEU A 164 2.75 7.65 0.78
CA LEU A 164 3.36 8.84 0.17
C LEU A 164 3.64 8.63 -1.32
N ILE A 165 4.20 7.49 -1.71
CA ILE A 165 4.47 7.15 -3.11
C ILE A 165 3.14 7.08 -3.90
N PHE A 166 2.23 6.20 -3.48
CA PHE A 166 1.08 5.82 -4.28
C PHE A 166 -0.06 6.86 -4.22
N ARG A 167 -0.42 7.33 -3.03
CA ARG A 167 -1.57 8.25 -2.83
C ARG A 167 -1.09 9.69 -2.82
N GLY A 168 0.09 9.93 -2.25
CA GLY A 168 0.72 11.24 -2.21
C GLY A 168 1.15 11.75 -3.59
N ILE A 169 1.80 10.92 -4.41
CA ILE A 169 2.41 11.33 -5.68
C ILE A 169 1.74 10.69 -6.90
N ILE A 170 1.79 9.36 -7.05
CA ILE A 170 1.35 8.64 -8.27
C ILE A 170 -0.12 8.94 -8.59
N TYR A 171 -1.02 8.81 -7.62
CA TYR A 171 -2.44 9.12 -7.78
C TYR A 171 -2.68 10.53 -8.32
N ARG A 172 -1.92 11.53 -7.85
CA ARG A 172 -2.07 12.92 -8.27
C ARG A 172 -1.64 13.12 -9.72
N PHE A 173 -0.50 12.55 -10.12
CA PHE A 173 -0.05 12.63 -11.51
C PHE A 173 -0.94 11.83 -12.46
N ALA A 174 -1.54 10.73 -12.00
CA ALA A 174 -2.50 9.93 -12.77
C ALA A 174 -3.86 10.62 -13.01
N GLY A 175 -4.03 11.86 -12.52
CA GLY A 175 -5.23 12.69 -12.73
C GLY A 175 -6.02 12.98 -11.45
N GLY A 176 -5.72 12.30 -10.34
CA GLY A 176 -6.32 12.53 -9.04
C GLY A 176 -7.85 12.53 -9.07
N ASP A 177 -8.46 13.45 -8.30
CA ASP A 177 -9.91 13.52 -8.13
C ASP A 177 -10.67 13.91 -9.41
N ASN A 178 -10.01 14.54 -10.39
CA ASN A 178 -10.62 14.84 -11.69
C ASN A 178 -10.96 13.55 -12.47
N TYR A 179 -10.23 12.46 -12.19
CA TYR A 179 -10.39 11.16 -12.84
C TYR A 179 -10.28 10.02 -11.82
N PHE A 180 -10.95 10.19 -10.67
CA PHE A 180 -10.78 9.32 -9.50
C PHE A 180 -10.71 7.84 -9.84
N LEU A 181 -11.69 7.28 -10.55
CA LEU A 181 -11.74 5.84 -10.80
C LEU A 181 -10.50 5.36 -11.59
N ALA A 182 -10.13 6.07 -12.65
CA ALA A 182 -9.01 5.67 -13.50
C ALA A 182 -7.66 5.88 -12.78
N ALA A 183 -7.50 6.99 -12.06
CA ALA A 183 -6.31 7.26 -11.25
C ALA A 183 -6.17 6.25 -10.10
N ASN A 184 -7.27 5.88 -9.45
CA ASN A 184 -7.30 4.94 -8.35
C ASN A 184 -6.99 3.51 -8.80
N ILE A 185 -7.54 3.08 -9.95
CA ILE A 185 -7.19 1.78 -10.55
C ILE A 185 -5.71 1.75 -10.93
N PHE A 186 -5.21 2.80 -11.59
CA PHE A 186 -3.82 2.87 -12.03
C PHE A 186 -2.84 2.74 -10.85
N GLN A 187 -2.99 3.57 -9.81
CA GLN A 187 -2.12 3.50 -8.64
C GLN A 187 -2.25 2.17 -7.89
N ALA A 188 -3.46 1.58 -7.83
CA ALA A 188 -3.70 0.32 -7.16
C ALA A 188 -3.02 -0.86 -7.87
N VAL A 189 -3.04 -0.88 -9.22
CA VAL A 189 -2.32 -1.88 -10.00
C VAL A 189 -0.81 -1.74 -9.79
N LEU A 190 -0.27 -0.52 -9.83
CA LEU A 190 1.15 -0.29 -9.55
C LEU A 190 1.52 -0.71 -8.12
N PHE A 191 0.66 -0.46 -7.14
CA PHE A 191 0.83 -0.91 -5.76
C PHE A 191 0.90 -2.45 -5.67
N GLY A 192 0.07 -3.15 -6.44
CA GLY A 192 0.17 -4.61 -6.56
C GLY A 192 1.50 -5.06 -7.18
N ILE A 193 1.92 -4.42 -8.27
CA ILE A 193 3.19 -4.74 -8.95
C ILE A 193 4.40 -4.52 -8.05
N TYR A 194 4.36 -3.49 -7.20
CA TYR A 194 5.41 -3.12 -6.24
C TYR A 194 5.84 -4.27 -5.31
N HIS A 195 4.93 -5.22 -5.04
CA HIS A 195 5.21 -6.34 -4.14
C HIS A 195 5.99 -7.48 -4.79
N GLY A 196 6.27 -7.41 -6.10
CA GLY A 196 7.20 -8.31 -6.78
C GLY A 196 6.75 -9.77 -6.94
N ASN A 197 5.55 -10.14 -6.48
CA ASN A 197 4.99 -11.48 -6.65
C ASN A 197 3.49 -11.44 -6.92
N ILE A 198 3.00 -12.44 -7.66
CA ILE A 198 1.62 -12.44 -8.18
C ILE A 198 0.57 -12.64 -7.08
N VAL A 199 0.86 -13.49 -6.09
CA VAL A 199 -0.07 -13.82 -4.99
C VAL A 199 -0.35 -12.55 -4.17
N GLN A 200 0.71 -11.90 -3.72
CA GLN A 200 0.64 -10.64 -3.00
C GLN A 200 0.12 -9.51 -3.87
N GLY A 201 0.59 -9.41 -5.11
CA GLY A 201 0.22 -8.32 -6.00
C GLY A 201 -1.28 -8.25 -6.27
N ILE A 202 -1.98 -9.38 -6.38
CA ILE A 202 -3.43 -9.41 -6.59
C ILE A 202 -4.18 -8.85 -5.38
N TYR A 203 -3.93 -9.36 -4.18
CA TYR A 203 -4.65 -8.86 -3.00
C TYR A 203 -4.19 -7.45 -2.61
N ALA A 204 -2.91 -7.12 -2.81
CA ALA A 204 -2.37 -5.79 -2.59
C ALA A 204 -3.02 -4.78 -3.53
N ALA A 205 -3.23 -5.10 -4.81
CA ALA A 205 -3.97 -4.22 -5.72
C ALA A 205 -5.41 -3.98 -5.25
N GLY A 206 -6.09 -5.01 -4.75
CA GLY A 206 -7.43 -4.87 -4.15
C GLY A 206 -7.44 -3.93 -2.93
N LEU A 207 -6.51 -4.13 -2.00
CA LEU A 207 -6.34 -3.25 -0.84
C LEU A 207 -5.91 -1.84 -1.27
N GLY A 208 -5.07 -1.72 -2.28
CA GLY A 208 -4.62 -0.46 -2.81
C GLY A 208 -5.74 0.37 -3.42
N PHE A 209 -6.72 -0.27 -4.04
CA PHE A 209 -7.94 0.39 -4.50
C PHE A 209 -8.77 0.93 -3.32
N LEU A 210 -8.90 0.15 -2.25
CA LEU A 210 -9.59 0.55 -1.02
C LEU A 210 -8.88 1.73 -0.33
N LEU A 211 -7.55 1.67 -0.22
CA LEU A 211 -6.73 2.74 0.35
C LEU A 211 -6.89 4.04 -0.44
N GLY A 212 -6.80 3.99 -1.77
CA GLY A 212 -7.02 5.17 -2.60
C GLY A 212 -8.47 5.69 -2.55
N TYR A 213 -9.47 4.82 -2.33
CA TYR A 213 -10.83 5.26 -2.02
C TYR A 213 -10.90 6.04 -0.70
N THR A 214 -10.26 5.57 0.38
CA THR A 214 -10.25 6.33 1.65
C THR A 214 -9.52 7.66 1.52
N PHE A 215 -8.44 7.71 0.73
CA PHE A 215 -7.75 8.96 0.41
C PHE A 215 -8.69 9.96 -0.29
N HIS A 216 -9.39 9.52 -1.33
CA HIS A 216 -10.36 10.34 -2.05
C HIS A 216 -11.53 10.79 -1.16
N LYS A 217 -12.03 9.91 -0.30
CA LYS A 217 -13.16 10.23 0.57
C LYS A 217 -12.80 11.24 1.66
N TYR A 218 -11.67 11.06 2.32
CA TYR A 218 -11.27 11.86 3.49
C TYR A 218 -10.34 13.02 3.17
N GLN A 219 -9.86 13.12 1.92
CA GLN A 219 -9.04 14.23 1.42
C GLN A 219 -7.81 14.52 2.30
N THR A 220 -7.27 13.47 2.92
CA THR A 220 -6.09 13.51 3.78
C THR A 220 -5.29 12.21 3.61
N ILE A 221 -3.97 12.35 3.56
CA ILE A 221 -3.05 11.21 3.46
C ILE A 221 -3.04 10.35 4.73
N ALA A 222 -3.45 10.92 5.87
CA ALA A 222 -3.56 10.20 7.13
C ALA A 222 -4.62 9.08 7.09
N ALA A 223 -5.65 9.21 6.24
CA ALA A 223 -6.69 8.20 6.14
C ALA A 223 -6.17 6.87 5.60
N PRO A 224 -5.62 6.79 4.38
CA PRO A 224 -5.07 5.52 3.90
C PRO A 224 -3.89 5.06 4.76
N MET A 225 -3.05 5.96 5.29
CA MET A 225 -1.96 5.57 6.20
C MET A 225 -2.50 4.84 7.43
N LEU A 226 -3.49 5.42 8.12
CA LEU A 226 -4.09 4.79 9.28
C LEU A 226 -4.71 3.43 8.93
N LEU A 227 -5.45 3.34 7.81
CA LEU A 227 -6.06 2.07 7.41
C LEU A 227 -4.99 1.01 7.13
N HIS A 228 -3.95 1.38 6.39
CA HIS A 228 -2.87 0.47 6.01
C HIS A 228 -2.11 -0.02 7.26
N MET A 229 -1.77 0.86 8.19
CA MET A 229 -1.19 0.50 9.48
C MET A 229 -2.11 -0.48 10.24
N MET A 230 -3.43 -0.27 10.25
CA MET A 230 -4.38 -1.16 10.93
C MET A 230 -4.51 -2.52 10.24
N ILE A 231 -4.44 -2.58 8.91
CA ILE A 231 -4.41 -3.85 8.15
C ILE A 231 -3.17 -4.64 8.59
N ASN A 232 -1.99 -4.03 8.51
CA ASN A 232 -0.73 -4.72 8.78
C ASN A 232 -0.60 -5.09 10.26
N ALA A 233 -1.00 -4.21 11.17
CA ALA A 233 -1.04 -4.50 12.61
C ALA A 233 -1.98 -5.68 12.94
N SER A 234 -3.10 -5.81 12.22
CA SER A 234 -4.08 -6.89 12.47
C SER A 234 -3.54 -8.28 12.12
N SER A 235 -2.42 -8.37 11.39
CA SER A 235 -1.78 -9.65 11.07
C SER A 235 -1.38 -10.44 12.32
N VAL A 236 -1.03 -9.76 13.42
CA VAL A 236 -0.66 -10.40 14.69
C VAL A 236 -1.83 -11.18 15.32
N LEU A 237 -3.07 -10.81 14.98
CA LEU A 237 -4.27 -11.47 15.50
C LEU A 237 -4.56 -12.80 14.80
N LEU A 238 -3.92 -13.08 13.65
CA LEU A 238 -4.13 -14.32 12.91
C LEU A 238 -3.70 -15.54 13.72
N GLY A 239 -2.67 -15.42 14.55
CA GLY A 239 -2.16 -16.50 15.41
C GLY A 239 -3.13 -16.96 16.51
N ILE A 240 -4.24 -16.25 16.72
CA ILE A 240 -5.29 -16.63 17.68
C ILE A 240 -6.15 -17.78 17.13
N PHE A 241 -6.23 -17.92 15.80
CA PHE A 241 -7.09 -18.89 15.14
C PHE A 241 -6.32 -20.16 14.77
N PRO A 242 -6.97 -21.33 14.82
CA PRO A 242 -6.32 -22.57 14.39
C PRO A 242 -6.03 -22.51 12.88
N SER A 243 -4.90 -23.08 12.46
CA SER A 243 -4.50 -23.15 11.04
C SER A 243 -5.22 -24.23 10.23
N ASN A 244 -6.20 -24.92 10.83
CA ASN A 244 -7.01 -25.92 10.14
C ASN A 244 -8.12 -25.27 9.29
N MET A 245 -8.79 -26.08 8.48
CA MET A 245 -9.86 -25.61 7.58
C MET A 245 -10.96 -24.84 8.32
N ALA A 246 -11.36 -25.28 9.52
CA ALA A 246 -12.38 -24.61 10.31
C ALA A 246 -11.95 -23.20 10.74
N GLY A 247 -10.69 -23.04 11.17
CA GLY A 247 -10.14 -21.72 11.49
C GLY A 247 -10.04 -20.82 10.27
N ILE A 248 -9.57 -21.33 9.13
CA ILE A 248 -9.49 -20.59 7.86
C ILE A 248 -10.88 -20.08 7.42
N ILE A 249 -11.91 -20.93 7.48
CA ILE A 249 -13.29 -20.52 7.16
C ILE A 249 -13.77 -19.46 8.16
N THR A 250 -13.49 -19.64 9.45
CA THR A 250 -13.89 -18.71 10.50
C THR A 250 -13.29 -17.33 10.28
N ILE A 251 -11.98 -17.22 10.04
CA ILE A 251 -11.34 -15.92 9.79
C ILE A 251 -11.87 -15.28 8.50
N THR A 252 -12.08 -16.06 7.45
CA THR A 252 -12.63 -15.54 6.18
C THR A 252 -14.01 -14.93 6.39
N MET A 253 -14.89 -15.64 7.09
CA MET A 253 -16.26 -15.18 7.36
C MET A 253 -16.30 -13.98 8.29
N LEU A 254 -15.57 -14.01 9.41
CA LEU A 254 -15.46 -12.89 10.34
C LEU A 254 -14.87 -11.66 9.65
N GLY A 255 -13.81 -11.85 8.87
CA GLY A 255 -13.16 -10.82 8.07
C GLY A 255 -14.13 -10.18 7.08
N GLY A 256 -14.85 -10.99 6.31
CA GLY A 256 -15.86 -10.51 5.37
C GLY A 256 -16.99 -9.71 6.02
N VAL A 257 -17.51 -10.18 7.16
CA VAL A 257 -18.56 -9.47 7.91
C VAL A 257 -18.06 -8.12 8.43
N LEU A 258 -16.90 -8.10 9.10
CA LEU A 258 -16.30 -6.86 9.61
C LEU A 258 -15.97 -5.88 8.48
N PHE A 259 -15.42 -6.38 7.37
CA PHE A 259 -15.12 -5.59 6.19
C PHE A 259 -16.38 -4.93 5.65
N ILE A 260 -17.45 -5.69 5.41
CA ILE A 260 -18.70 -5.17 4.84
C ILE A 260 -19.34 -4.14 5.77
N ILE A 261 -19.41 -4.42 7.07
CA ILE A 261 -20.02 -3.51 8.04
C ILE A 261 -19.24 -2.20 8.10
N SER A 262 -17.93 -2.27 8.34
CA SER A 262 -17.08 -1.09 8.47
C SER A 262 -17.04 -0.28 7.16
N LEU A 263 -16.93 -0.94 6.01
CA LEU A 263 -16.97 -0.27 4.71
C LEU A 263 -18.31 0.42 4.47
N ARG A 264 -19.45 -0.18 4.84
CA ARG A 264 -20.77 0.47 4.72
C ARG A 264 -20.86 1.74 5.56
N TYR A 265 -20.36 1.71 6.80
CA TYR A 265 -20.33 2.89 7.66
C TYR A 265 -19.39 3.97 7.11
N ILE A 266 -18.22 3.58 6.61
CA ILE A 266 -17.29 4.50 5.93
C ILE A 266 -17.98 5.10 4.71
N ILE A 267 -18.61 4.32 3.82
CA ILE A 267 -19.30 4.86 2.63
C ILE A 267 -20.36 5.90 3.04
N ARG A 268 -21.13 5.64 4.10
CA ARG A 268 -22.18 6.54 4.61
C ARG A 268 -21.68 7.68 5.49
N ASP A 269 -20.39 7.72 5.80
CA ASP A 269 -19.82 8.78 6.63
C ASP A 269 -19.87 10.11 5.88
N GLY A 270 -20.62 11.07 6.43
CA GLY A 270 -20.87 12.40 5.84
C GLY A 270 -19.67 13.35 5.87
N TYR A 271 -18.47 12.85 6.16
CA TYR A 271 -17.23 13.63 6.14
C TYR A 271 -17.04 14.35 4.79
N ALA A 272 -17.46 13.72 3.68
CA ALA A 272 -17.38 14.31 2.34
C ALA A 272 -18.49 15.35 2.04
N ASP A 273 -19.59 15.35 2.80
CA ASP A 273 -20.77 16.18 2.55
C ASP A 273 -20.72 17.51 3.31
N GLY A 274 -19.81 17.66 4.29
CA GLY A 274 -19.62 18.91 5.04
C GLY A 274 -18.73 19.96 4.36
N GLU A 275 -18.13 19.63 3.21
CA GLU A 275 -17.19 20.52 2.49
C GLU A 275 -17.43 20.64 0.97
N ARG A 276 -18.55 20.12 0.44
CA ARG A 276 -18.97 20.35 -0.96
C ARG A 276 -19.94 21.51 -1.08
#